data_AF-A0ABD3H6E9-F1
#
_entry.id   AF-A0ABD3H6E9-F1
#
_cell.length_a   1.000
_cell.length_b   1.000
_cell.length_c   1.000
_cell.angle_alpha   90.00
_cell.angle_beta   90.00
_cell.angle_gamma   90.00
#
_symmetry.space_group_name_H-M   'P 1'
#
loop_
_entity.id
_entity.type
_entity.pdbx_description
1 polymer ?
#
loop_
_entity_poly.entity_id
_entity_poly.type
_entity_poly.pdbx_seq_one_letter_code
_entity_poly.pdbx_strand_id
1 'polypeptide(L)'
;MEEVGGITMATWNELKTQERQVEFNLRNLMPGAKVVMDYAENELGGAALVIHESIKVVSTGVKGTGQMALACVEVHGRQFMVASIYGSHGPEEKIQFFHWLRDKAEDSNWIILGDWNMVLTPEDSSGPTPILKGGPLQAWGEVELKWNFEDVYNIALHRRGQRFTR
;
A
#
# COMPACT_ATOMS: atom_id res chain seq x y z
N MET A 1 -15.48 -17.37 35.15
CA MET A 1 -15.39 -15.94 34.78
C MET A 1 -13.99 -15.53 35.11
N GLU A 2 -13.12 -15.52 34.12
CA GLU A 2 -11.77 -14.97 34.20
C GLU A 2 -11.66 -13.88 33.14
N GLU A 3 -11.30 -12.69 33.59
CA GLU A 3 -10.89 -11.58 32.72
C GLU A 3 -9.52 -11.91 32.12
N VAL A 4 -9.41 -11.82 30.80
CA VAL A 4 -8.12 -11.67 30.12
C VAL A 4 -8.22 -10.43 29.22
N GLY A 5 -7.59 -9.35 29.68
CA GLY A 5 -6.91 -8.33 28.89
C GLY A 5 -7.64 -7.71 27.69
N GLY A 6 -8.40 -6.64 27.95
CA GLY A 6 -8.45 -5.41 27.15
C GLY A 6 -8.26 -5.48 25.62
N ILE A 7 -9.27 -5.95 24.89
CA ILE A 7 -9.58 -5.46 23.54
C ILE A 7 -11.10 -5.25 23.50
N THR A 8 -11.55 -4.00 23.56
CA THR A 8 -12.93 -3.64 23.26
C THR A 8 -13.14 -3.84 21.77
N MET A 9 -13.80 -4.94 21.38
CA MET A 9 -14.35 -5.10 20.03
C MET A 9 -15.28 -3.92 19.79
N ALA A 10 -14.83 -2.95 18.98
CA ALA A 10 -15.74 -1.95 18.43
C ALA A 10 -16.85 -2.72 17.71
N THR A 11 -18.10 -2.42 18.03
CA THR A 11 -19.23 -3.08 17.37
C THR A 11 -19.17 -2.73 15.88
N TRP A 12 -19.57 -3.65 15.01
CA TRP A 12 -19.59 -3.46 13.56
C TRP A 12 -20.26 -2.13 13.10
N ASN A 13 -21.20 -1.62 13.88
CA ASN A 13 -21.85 -0.33 13.65
C ASN A 13 -20.96 0.89 13.97
N GLU A 14 -20.07 0.79 14.96
CA GLU A 14 -19.09 1.82 15.30
C GLU A 14 -18.01 1.91 14.22
N LEU A 15 -17.53 0.77 13.71
CA LEU A 15 -16.61 0.71 12.57
C LEU A 15 -17.23 1.37 11.33
N LYS A 16 -18.47 1.02 10.96
CA LYS A 16 -19.19 1.68 9.84
C LYS A 16 -19.43 3.17 10.05
N THR A 17 -19.59 3.61 11.30
CA THR A 17 -19.76 5.04 11.61
C THR A 17 -18.44 5.78 11.47
N GLN A 18 -17.33 5.17 11.88
CA GLN A 18 -15.99 5.69 11.63
C GLN A 18 -15.66 5.71 10.13
N GLU A 19 -15.98 4.65 9.37
CA GLU A 19 -15.83 4.63 7.91
C GLU A 19 -16.56 5.79 7.25
N ARG A 20 -17.83 6.01 7.60
CA ARG A 20 -18.63 7.13 7.09
C ARG A 20 -18.04 8.49 7.48
N GLN A 21 -17.47 8.61 8.68
CA GLN A 21 -16.83 9.83 9.13
C GLN A 21 -15.52 10.09 8.37
N VAL A 22 -14.69 9.08 8.15
CA VAL A 22 -13.47 9.18 7.35
C VAL A 22 -13.82 9.49 5.91
N GLU A 23 -14.86 8.86 5.35
CA GLU A 23 -15.34 9.13 3.99
C GLU A 23 -15.85 10.56 3.85
N PHE A 24 -16.65 11.02 4.81
CA PHE A 24 -17.12 12.39 4.88
C PHE A 24 -15.96 13.39 4.96
N ASN A 25 -14.99 13.13 5.84
CA ASN A 25 -13.81 13.99 5.98
C ASN A 25 -12.99 14.04 4.68
N LEU A 26 -12.79 12.91 4.01
CA LEU A 26 -12.02 12.84 2.77
C LEU A 26 -12.76 13.47 1.59
N ARG A 27 -14.08 13.33 1.50
CA ARG A 27 -14.91 14.04 0.50
C ARG A 27 -14.86 15.55 0.71
N ASN A 28 -14.77 16.03 1.95
CA ASN A 28 -14.61 17.45 2.26
C ASN A 28 -13.20 17.97 1.93
N LEU A 29 -12.17 17.14 2.14
CA LEU A 29 -10.78 17.48 1.79
C LEU A 29 -10.54 17.44 0.27
N MET A 30 -11.25 16.58 -0.45
CA MET A 30 -11.16 16.43 -1.90
C MET A 30 -12.55 16.42 -2.55
N PRO A 31 -13.14 17.59 -2.81
CA PRO A 31 -14.41 17.69 -3.53
C PRO A 31 -14.32 16.99 -4.88
N GLY A 32 -15.27 16.10 -5.18
CA GLY A 32 -15.27 15.29 -6.41
C GLY A 32 -14.51 13.97 -6.29
N ALA A 33 -14.09 13.53 -5.10
CA ALA A 33 -13.45 12.22 -4.93
C ALA A 33 -14.45 11.06 -4.78
N LYS A 34 -14.25 9.99 -5.56
CA LYS A 34 -14.83 8.67 -5.29
C LYS A 34 -13.89 7.91 -4.35
N VAL A 35 -14.26 7.89 -3.08
CA VAL A 35 -13.49 7.16 -2.08
C VAL A 35 -13.65 5.66 -2.27
N VAL A 36 -12.55 4.95 -2.49
CA VAL A 36 -12.49 3.49 -2.49
C VAL A 36 -11.84 3.06 -1.17
N MET A 37 -12.63 3.13 -0.10
CA MET A 37 -12.22 2.51 1.15
C MET A 37 -12.55 1.04 1.10
N ASP A 38 -11.57 0.22 1.39
CA ASP A 38 -11.78 -1.18 1.66
C ASP A 38 -10.82 -1.50 2.82
N TYR A 39 -11.40 -1.96 3.93
CA TYR A 39 -10.68 -2.25 5.17
C TYR A 39 -10.62 -3.76 5.30
N ALA A 40 -9.50 -4.31 5.76
CA ALA A 40 -9.57 -5.68 6.24
C ALA A 40 -10.32 -5.68 7.57
N GLU A 41 -11.30 -6.58 7.68
CA GLU A 41 -12.13 -6.79 8.87
C GLU A 41 -11.31 -7.20 10.12
N ASN A 42 -10.00 -7.46 9.97
CA ASN A 42 -9.13 -7.90 11.05
C ASN A 42 -8.07 -6.82 11.31
N GLU A 43 -8.10 -6.27 12.53
CA GLU A 43 -7.41 -5.10 13.12
C GLU A 43 -5.87 -4.97 12.98
N LEU A 44 -5.24 -5.60 11.98
CA LEU A 44 -3.79 -5.59 11.75
C LEU A 44 -3.47 -5.15 10.31
N GLY A 45 -3.80 -3.89 10.00
CA GLY A 45 -3.57 -3.25 8.70
C GLY A 45 -4.56 -2.12 8.44
N GLY A 46 -4.26 -1.24 7.47
CA GLY A 46 -5.08 -0.05 7.22
C GLY A 46 -4.68 0.71 5.96
N ALA A 47 -4.47 0.02 4.84
CA ALA A 47 -4.28 0.71 3.56
C ALA A 47 -5.64 1.18 3.01
N ALA A 48 -5.70 2.42 2.55
CA ALA A 48 -6.87 2.98 1.87
C ALA A 48 -6.46 3.62 0.54
N LEU A 49 -7.39 3.68 -0.41
CA LEU A 49 -7.18 4.31 -1.71
C LEU A 49 -8.32 5.28 -2.04
N VAL A 50 -8.02 6.55 -2.27
CA VAL A 50 -9.02 7.54 -2.66
C VAL A 50 -8.78 7.94 -4.11
N ILE A 51 -9.79 7.75 -4.96
CA ILE A 51 -9.67 8.00 -6.40
C ILE A 51 -10.62 9.13 -6.80
N HIS A 52 -10.15 10.12 -7.55
CA HIS A 52 -11.03 11.19 -8.01
C HIS A 52 -12.15 10.65 -8.92
N GLU A 53 -13.38 11.18 -8.84
CA GLU A 53 -14.55 10.67 -9.59
C GLU A 53 -14.39 10.79 -11.11
N SER A 54 -13.53 11.71 -11.56
CA SER A 54 -13.18 11.84 -12.98
C SER A 54 -12.40 10.64 -13.53
N ILE A 55 -11.92 9.75 -12.66
CA ILE A 55 -11.20 8.54 -13.04
C ILE A 55 -12.17 7.36 -12.99
N LYS A 56 -12.29 6.66 -14.11
CA LYS A 56 -13.15 5.48 -14.22
C LYS A 56 -12.53 4.32 -13.44
N VAL A 57 -13.20 3.89 -12.38
CA VAL A 57 -12.83 2.69 -11.60
C VAL A 57 -13.53 1.48 -12.20
N VAL A 58 -12.76 0.48 -12.62
CA VAL A 58 -13.24 -0.78 -13.22
C VAL A 58 -13.51 -1.82 -12.14
N SER A 59 -12.60 -1.97 -11.18
CA SER A 59 -12.72 -2.90 -10.05
C SER A 59 -11.91 -2.42 -8.86
N THR A 60 -12.22 -2.94 -7.68
CA THR A 60 -11.57 -2.61 -6.41
C THR A 60 -11.36 -3.87 -5.59
N GLY A 61 -10.47 -3.84 -4.59
CA GLY A 61 -10.40 -4.88 -3.58
C GLY A 61 -9.33 -4.64 -2.51
N VAL A 62 -9.28 -5.55 -1.55
CA VAL A 62 -8.27 -5.62 -0.48
C VAL A 62 -7.55 -6.96 -0.48
N LYS A 63 -6.28 -6.92 -0.05
CA LYS A 63 -5.43 -8.10 0.12
C LYS A 63 -4.61 -8.07 1.41
N GLY A 64 -4.18 -9.27 1.80
CA GLY A 64 -3.57 -9.53 3.11
C GLY A 64 -4.56 -9.32 4.24
N THR A 65 -4.05 -9.03 5.44
CA THR A 65 -4.82 -8.56 6.60
C THR A 65 -5.10 -7.05 6.52
N GLY A 66 -5.29 -6.50 5.31
CA GLY A 66 -5.50 -5.05 5.11
C GLY A 66 -4.24 -4.27 4.78
N GLN A 67 -3.22 -5.00 4.33
CA GLN A 67 -1.92 -4.47 3.97
C GLN A 67 -1.91 -3.86 2.57
N MET A 68 -2.93 -4.11 1.76
CA MET A 68 -3.02 -3.52 0.44
C MET A 68 -4.47 -3.27 0.02
N ALA A 69 -4.75 -2.04 -0.39
CA ALA A 69 -5.96 -1.64 -1.12
C ALA A 69 -5.61 -1.46 -2.60
N LEU A 70 -6.42 -2.01 -3.49
CA LEU A 70 -6.18 -1.99 -4.94
C LEU A 70 -7.40 -1.53 -5.72
N ALA A 71 -7.15 -0.87 -6.84
CA ALA A 71 -8.17 -0.53 -7.82
C ALA A 71 -7.62 -0.65 -9.24
N CYS A 72 -8.39 -1.30 -10.12
CA CYS A 72 -8.18 -1.18 -11.55
C CYS A 72 -8.88 0.08 -12.04
N VAL A 73 -8.14 0.99 -12.64
CA VAL A 73 -8.64 2.25 -13.20
C VAL A 73 -8.39 2.33 -14.69
N GLU A 74 -9.27 3.03 -15.41
CA GLU A 74 -9.12 3.28 -16.83
C GLU A 74 -8.84 4.76 -17.07
N VAL A 75 -7.71 5.05 -17.72
CA VAL A 75 -7.26 6.39 -18.08
C VAL A 75 -6.93 6.40 -19.56
N HIS A 76 -7.62 7.25 -20.33
CA HIS A 76 -7.46 7.36 -21.79
C HIS A 76 -7.56 6.01 -22.54
N GLY A 77 -8.49 5.15 -22.13
CA GLY A 77 -8.72 3.83 -22.75
C GLY A 77 -7.68 2.76 -22.38
N ARG A 78 -6.79 3.04 -21.43
CA ARG A 78 -5.80 2.09 -20.91
C ARG A 78 -6.09 1.76 -19.46
N GLN A 79 -5.91 0.49 -19.08
CA GLN A 79 -6.10 0.03 -17.71
C GLN A 79 -4.78 0.07 -16.93
N PHE A 80 -4.90 0.54 -15.69
CA PHE A 80 -3.83 0.59 -14.70
C PHE A 80 -4.32 -0.04 -13.41
N MET A 81 -3.48 -0.84 -12.78
CA MET A 81 -3.70 -1.29 -11.42
C MET A 81 -3.01 -0.31 -10.48
N VAL A 82 -3.77 0.32 -9.59
CA VAL A 82 -3.26 1.22 -8.56
C VAL A 82 -3.38 0.53 -7.22
N ALA A 83 -2.28 0.43 -6.49
CA ALA A 83 -2.25 -0.16 -5.16
C ALA A 83 -1.68 0.81 -4.13
N SER A 84 -2.34 0.90 -2.99
CA SER A 84 -1.84 1.51 -1.77
C SER A 84 -1.43 0.39 -0.81
N ILE A 85 -0.21 0.40 -0.31
CA ILE A 85 0.32 -0.65 0.56
C ILE A 85 0.71 -0.12 1.94
N TYR A 86 0.63 -1.02 2.91
CA TYR A 86 1.19 -0.90 4.25
C TYR A 86 1.90 -2.22 4.59
N GLY A 87 3.21 -2.26 4.32
CA GLY A 87 4.04 -3.46 4.43
C GLY A 87 4.22 -3.91 5.89
N SER A 88 4.40 -5.21 6.08
CA SER A 88 4.66 -5.80 7.41
C SER A 88 5.96 -5.32 8.05
N HIS A 89 6.04 -5.31 9.38
CA HIS A 89 7.31 -5.08 10.10
C HIS A 89 8.17 -6.35 10.22
N GLY A 90 7.54 -7.53 10.33
CA GLY A 90 8.22 -8.82 10.52
C GLY A 90 8.84 -9.38 9.23
N PRO A 91 10.00 -10.07 9.30
CA PRO A 91 10.68 -10.57 8.13
C PRO A 91 9.90 -11.70 7.42
N GLU A 92 9.26 -12.60 8.15
CA GLU A 92 8.48 -13.70 7.57
C GLU A 92 7.25 -13.18 6.81
N GLU A 93 6.50 -12.24 7.37
CA GLU A 93 5.33 -11.65 6.72
C GLU A 93 5.74 -10.81 5.50
N LYS A 94 6.90 -10.13 5.54
CA LYS A 94 7.46 -9.47 4.35
C LYS A 94 7.74 -10.45 3.23
N ILE A 95 8.39 -11.58 3.53
CA ILE A 95 8.70 -12.61 2.52
C ILE A 95 7.40 -13.12 1.88
N GLN A 96 6.39 -13.46 2.69
CA GLN A 96 5.10 -13.93 2.19
C GLN A 96 4.42 -12.88 1.30
N PHE A 97 4.43 -11.61 1.73
CA PHE A 97 3.88 -10.51 0.94
C PHE A 97 4.62 -10.32 -0.38
N PHE A 98 5.96 -10.37 -0.39
CA PHE A 98 6.74 -10.21 -1.61
C PHE A 98 6.57 -11.38 -2.58
N HIS A 99 6.53 -12.62 -2.12
CA HIS A 99 6.22 -13.76 -2.99
C HIS A 99 4.81 -13.66 -3.57
N TRP A 100 3.83 -13.26 -2.75
CA TRP A 100 2.48 -13.01 -3.24
C TRP A 100 2.48 -11.92 -4.32
N LEU A 101 3.18 -10.82 -4.09
CA LEU A 101 3.30 -9.73 -5.05
C LEU A 101 3.97 -10.22 -6.33
N ARG A 102 5.11 -10.92 -6.25
CA ARG A 102 5.79 -11.55 -7.39
C ARG A 102 4.81 -12.36 -8.24
N ASP A 103 3.91 -13.14 -7.64
CA ASP A 103 2.98 -14.00 -8.36
C ASP A 103 1.80 -13.27 -9.00
N LYS A 104 1.60 -11.98 -8.70
CA LYS A 104 0.56 -11.11 -9.29
C LYS A 104 1.02 -10.24 -10.46
N ALA A 105 2.25 -10.44 -10.94
CA ALA A 105 2.66 -9.89 -12.23
C ALA A 105 1.81 -10.51 -13.35
N GLU A 106 0.67 -9.90 -13.61
CA GLU A 106 -0.05 -9.98 -14.88
C GLU A 106 0.40 -8.78 -15.75
N ASP A 107 0.16 -8.83 -17.07
CA ASP A 107 0.53 -7.83 -18.09
C ASP A 107 -0.14 -6.44 -17.93
N SER A 108 -0.53 -6.08 -16.71
CA SER A 108 -1.17 -4.83 -16.36
C SER A 108 -0.14 -3.76 -16.01
N ASN A 109 -0.44 -2.50 -16.30
CA ASN A 109 0.39 -1.38 -15.87
C ASN A 109 0.15 -1.13 -14.37
N TRP A 110 1.14 -1.37 -13.51
CA TRP A 110 1.01 -1.20 -12.08
C TRP A 110 1.59 0.13 -11.57
N ILE A 111 0.88 0.74 -10.64
CA ILE A 111 1.34 1.87 -9.84
C ILE A 111 1.15 1.46 -8.39
N ILE A 112 2.25 1.28 -7.66
CA ILE A 112 2.22 0.90 -6.25
C ILE A 112 2.79 2.03 -5.41
N LEU A 113 2.04 2.42 -4.39
CA LEU A 113 2.30 3.55 -3.52
C LEU A 113 2.17 3.09 -2.07
N GLY A 114 2.83 3.76 -1.15
CA GLY A 114 2.59 3.59 0.28
C GLY A 114 3.84 3.26 1.06
N ASP A 115 3.63 2.72 2.25
CA ASP A 115 4.71 2.38 3.18
C ASP A 115 5.10 0.92 2.98
N TRP A 116 6.28 0.69 2.41
CA TRP A 116 6.84 -0.65 2.24
C TRP A 116 7.44 -1.21 3.54
N ASN A 117 7.55 -0.38 4.58
CA ASN A 117 8.21 -0.65 5.85
C ASN A 117 9.64 -1.20 5.66
N MET A 118 10.35 -0.76 4.60
CA MET A 118 11.67 -1.27 4.24
C MET A 118 12.61 -0.13 3.87
N VAL A 119 13.90 -0.37 4.08
CA VAL A 119 15.02 0.48 3.62
C VAL A 119 15.80 -0.37 2.63
N LEU A 120 15.79 -0.02 1.34
CA LEU A 120 16.44 -0.82 0.30
C LEU A 120 17.94 -0.54 0.24
N THR A 121 18.30 0.73 0.31
CA THR A 121 19.68 1.21 0.25
C THR A 121 20.03 2.04 1.48
N PRO A 122 21.31 2.14 1.86
CA PRO A 122 21.74 3.01 2.96
C PRO A 122 21.25 4.46 2.80
N GLU A 123 21.14 4.94 1.57
CA GLU A 123 20.71 6.30 1.24
C GLU A 123 19.22 6.56 1.55
N ASP A 124 18.41 5.51 1.67
CA ASP A 124 16.98 5.61 1.97
C ASP A 124 16.68 5.88 3.45
N SER A 125 17.71 5.86 4.33
CA SER A 125 17.54 6.10 5.76
C SER A 125 18.61 7.02 6.33
N SER A 126 18.19 8.01 7.11
CA SER A 126 19.07 8.83 7.94
C SER A 126 19.23 8.30 9.37
N GLY A 127 18.68 7.13 9.67
CA GLY A 127 18.49 6.62 11.02
C GLY A 127 18.92 5.16 11.21
N PRO A 128 18.66 4.57 12.39
CA PRO A 128 19.09 3.22 12.73
C PRO A 128 18.24 2.12 12.08
N THR A 129 17.25 2.48 11.25
CA THR A 129 16.37 1.50 10.59
C THR A 129 17.22 0.55 9.76
N PRO A 130 17.15 -0.77 10.03
CA PRO A 130 18.01 -1.71 9.34
C PRO A 130 17.65 -1.79 7.87
N ILE A 131 18.69 -1.79 7.03
CA ILE A 131 18.57 -2.09 5.61
C ILE A 131 18.02 -3.51 5.45
N LEU A 132 17.16 -3.68 4.45
CA LEU A 132 16.59 -4.97 4.05
C LEU A 132 17.73 -5.95 3.78
N LYS A 133 17.70 -7.13 4.40
CA LYS A 133 18.77 -8.13 4.31
C LYS A 133 18.23 -9.55 4.44
N GLY A 134 19.02 -10.55 4.04
CA GLY A 134 18.65 -11.96 4.18
C GLY A 134 17.43 -12.34 3.34
N GLY A 135 16.54 -13.17 3.90
CA GLY A 135 15.35 -13.69 3.20
C GLY A 135 14.44 -12.59 2.60
N PRO A 136 14.07 -11.53 3.34
CA PRO A 136 13.27 -10.44 2.78
C PRO A 136 13.93 -9.73 1.59
N LEU A 137 15.25 -9.54 1.61
CA LEU A 137 15.98 -8.94 0.48
C LEU A 137 15.97 -9.85 -0.74
N GLN A 138 16.15 -11.16 -0.55
CA GLN A 138 16.06 -12.12 -1.63
C GLN A 138 14.66 -12.12 -2.26
N ALA A 139 13.61 -12.18 -1.43
CA ALA A 139 12.22 -12.17 -1.92
C ALA A 139 11.88 -10.85 -2.65
N TRP A 140 12.39 -9.72 -2.19
CA TRP A 140 12.27 -8.44 -2.90
C TRP A 140 12.97 -8.48 -4.26
N GLY A 141 14.19 -9.00 -4.34
CA GLY A 141 14.92 -9.15 -5.60
C GLY A 141 14.16 -9.99 -6.63
N GLU A 142 13.41 -11.01 -6.21
CA GLU A 142 12.54 -11.79 -7.11
C GLU A 142 11.35 -10.97 -7.64
N VAL A 143 10.79 -10.07 -6.83
CA VAL A 143 9.76 -9.12 -7.27
C VAL A 143 10.35 -8.17 -8.32
N GLU A 144 11.49 -7.55 -8.03
CA GLU A 144 12.16 -6.61 -8.94
C GLU A 144 12.47 -7.26 -10.29
N LEU A 145 13.04 -8.47 -10.27
CA LEU A 145 13.38 -9.21 -11.49
C LEU A 145 12.15 -9.52 -12.36
N LYS A 146 11.00 -9.80 -11.74
CA LYS A 146 9.79 -10.17 -12.48
C LYS A 146 8.96 -8.97 -12.92
N TRP A 147 8.85 -7.95 -12.08
CA TRP A 147 7.99 -6.79 -12.33
C TRP A 147 8.71 -5.66 -13.07
N ASN A 148 10.06 -5.65 -13.05
CA ASN A 148 10.87 -4.56 -13.58
C ASN A 148 10.39 -3.19 -13.05
N PHE A 149 10.19 -3.11 -11.72
CA PHE A 149 9.73 -1.88 -11.09
C PHE A 149 10.73 -0.75 -11.27
N GLU A 150 10.19 0.45 -11.49
CA GLU A 150 10.95 1.68 -11.49
C GLU A 150 10.58 2.51 -10.26
N ASP A 151 11.58 2.85 -9.45
CA ASP A 151 11.41 3.84 -8.39
C ASP A 151 11.35 5.25 -9.00
N VAL A 152 10.12 5.74 -9.16
CA VAL A 152 9.82 7.04 -9.76
C VAL A 152 10.47 8.19 -8.98
N TYR A 153 10.60 8.07 -7.65
CA TYR A 153 11.24 9.11 -6.84
C TYR A 153 12.73 9.19 -7.17
N ASN A 154 13.41 8.04 -7.20
CA ASN A 154 14.82 7.99 -7.56
C ASN A 154 15.06 8.47 -9.00
N ILE A 155 14.20 8.12 -9.96
CA ILE A 155 14.27 8.66 -11.33
C ILE A 155 14.13 10.18 -11.34
N ALA A 156 13.17 10.73 -10.58
CA ALA A 156 12.94 12.16 -10.50
C ALA A 156 14.14 12.91 -9.89
N LEU A 157 14.77 12.36 -8.85
CA LEU A 157 15.99 12.92 -8.26
C LEU A 157 17.16 12.95 -9.25
N HIS A 158 17.42 11.83 -9.93
CA HIS A 158 18.49 11.74 -10.94
C HIS A 158 18.28 12.77 -12.06
N ARG A 159 17.04 12.94 -12.55
CA ARG A 159 16.71 13.92 -13.60
C ARG A 159 16.87 15.37 -13.15
N ARG A 160 16.69 15.67 -11.86
CA ARG A 160 16.84 17.02 -11.30
C ARG A 160 18.27 17.38 -10.93
N GLY A 161 19.22 16.45 -11.00
CA GLY A 161 20.61 16.67 -10.56
C GLY A 161 20.73 16.96 -9.06
N GLN A 162 19.66 16.77 -8.29
CA GLN A 162 19.60 17.01 -6.85
C GLN A 162 19.50 15.66 -6.16
N ARG A 163 20.59 15.21 -5.54
CA ARG A 163 20.49 14.27 -4.42
C ARG A 163 20.27 15.13 -3.19
N PHE A 164 19.06 15.13 -2.64
CA PHE A 164 18.83 15.70 -1.31
C PHE A 164 19.48 14.76 -0.29
N THR A 165 20.80 14.88 -0.10
CA THR A 165 21.39 14.49 1.17
C THR A 165 20.97 15.56 2.17
N ARG A 166 20.15 15.20 3.16
CA ARG A 166 20.02 16.03 4.36
C ARG A 166 21.32 16.01 5.14
#